data_AF-A0A2V4E154-F1
#
_entry.id   AF-A0A2V4E154-F1
#
_cell.length_a   1.000
_cell.length_b   1.000
_cell.length_c   1.000
_cell.angle_alpha   90.00
_cell.angle_beta   90.00
_cell.angle_gamma   90.00
#
_symmetry.space_group_name_H-M   'P 1'
#
loop_
_entity.id
_entity.type
_entity.pdbx_description
1 polymer ?
#
loop_
_entity_poly.entity_id
_entity_poly.type
_entity_poly.pdbx_seq_one_letter_code
_entity_poly.pdbx_strand_id
1 'polypeptide(L)' 'MQRSLRFDLLFSVGYSLNGGQPNPRPQLIVKGRWLEQLGFYVGQAVVVKIERNKLII' A
#
# COMPACT_ATOMS: atom_id res chain seq x y z
N MET A 1 20.67 12.56 6.04
CA MET A 1 19.52 13.39 5.62
C MET A 1 19.90 14.15 4.38
N GLN A 2 19.60 13.63 3.19
CA GLN A 2 19.93 14.30 1.93
C GLN A 2 18.71 14.27 1.01
N ARG A 3 18.32 15.48 0.62
CA ARG A 3 17.20 15.89 -0.21
C ARG A 3 16.99 14.97 -1.43
N SER A 4 15.75 14.48 -1.59
CA SER A 4 15.23 14.05 -2.89
C SER A 4 14.22 15.07 -3.40
N LEU A 5 14.66 16.32 -3.60
CA LEU A 5 13.88 17.37 -4.26
C LEU A 5 13.47 17.00 -5.70
N ARG A 6 14.03 15.90 -6.23
CA ARG A 6 13.72 15.33 -7.55
C ARG A 6 12.49 14.41 -7.53
N PHE A 7 12.13 13.82 -6.38
CA PHE A 7 10.93 12.99 -6.28
C PHE A 7 9.67 13.84 -6.14
N ASP A 8 9.72 14.96 -5.41
CA ASP A 8 8.55 15.81 -5.16
C ASP A 8 8.08 16.59 -6.40
N LEU A 9 9.00 16.93 -7.32
CA LEU A 9 8.66 17.63 -8.57
C LEU A 9 7.91 16.75 -9.58
N LEU A 10 8.06 15.42 -9.51
CA LEU A 10 7.26 14.48 -10.31
C LEU A 10 5.79 14.45 -9.86
N PHE A 11 5.51 14.80 -8.60
CA PHE A 11 4.15 14.88 -8.06
C PHE A 11 3.47 16.24 -8.30
N SER A 12 4.24 17.30 -8.60
CA SER A 12 3.68 18.65 -8.78
C SER A 12 3.31 19.01 -10.22
N VAL A 13 3.75 18.23 -11.22
CA VAL A 13 3.47 18.49 -12.64
C VAL A 13 2.62 17.35 -13.22
N GLY A 14 1.30 17.44 -13.01
CA GLY A 14 0.31 16.99 -13.99
C GLY A 14 0.22 15.50 -14.38
N TYR A 15 0.97 14.59 -13.75
CA TYR A 15 0.82 13.15 -14.02
C TYR A 15 -0.40 12.57 -13.30
N SER A 16 -1.57 12.81 -13.88
CA SER A 16 -2.82 12.16 -13.49
C SER A 16 -2.86 10.72 -14.00
N LEU A 17 -2.15 9.80 -13.33
CA LEU A 17 -2.19 8.35 -13.65
C LEU A 17 -3.53 7.67 -13.32
N ASN A 18 -4.53 8.39 -12.80
CA ASN A 18 -5.89 7.92 -12.53
C ASN A 18 -6.97 8.87 -13.09
N GLY A 19 -6.80 9.40 -14.30
CA GLY A 19 -7.86 10.19 -14.96
C GLY A 19 -8.29 11.46 -14.21
N GLY A 20 -7.39 12.07 -13.44
CA GLY A 20 -7.66 13.26 -12.62
C GLY A 20 -8.19 12.97 -11.21
N GLN A 21 -8.34 11.69 -10.84
CA GLN A 21 -8.64 11.33 -9.45
C GLN A 21 -7.40 11.54 -8.57
N PRO A 22 -7.58 12.03 -7.32
CA PRO A 22 -6.50 12.08 -6.35
C PRO A 22 -5.91 10.68 -6.18
N ASN A 23 -4.58 10.60 -6.04
CA ASN A 23 -3.91 9.32 -5.88
C ASN A 23 -4.54 8.56 -4.70
N PRO A 24 -5.03 7.33 -4.90
CA PRO A 24 -5.65 6.58 -3.82
C PRO A 24 -4.66 6.45 -2.66
N ARG A 25 -5.18 6.44 -1.44
CA ARG A 25 -4.36 6.11 -0.27
C ARG A 25 -3.67 4.78 -0.52
N PRO A 26 -2.42 4.59 -0.06
CA PRO A 26 -1.75 3.30 -0.21
C PRO A 26 -2.61 2.19 0.40
N GLN A 27 -2.82 1.12 -0.36
CA GLN A 27 -3.62 -0.04 0.02
C GLN A 27 -2.77 -1.30 -0.06
N LEU A 28 -3.00 -2.24 0.85
CA LEU A 28 -2.46 -3.59 0.77
C LEU A 28 -3.61 -4.54 0.42
N ILE A 29 -3.52 -5.15 -0.76
CA ILE A 29 -4.53 -6.10 -1.24
C ILE A 29 -3.85 -7.46 -1.40
N VAL A 30 -4.28 -8.45 -0.61
CA VAL A 30 -3.82 -9.83 -0.71
C VAL A 30 -4.99 -10.68 -1.20
N LYS A 31 -4.76 -11.50 -2.23
CA LYS A 31 -5.78 -12.34 -2.86
C LYS A 31 -5.27 -13.77 -3.00
N GLY A 32 -6.16 -14.74 -2.88
CA GLY A 32 -5.89 -16.15 -3.18
C GLY A 32 -6.62 -17.12 -2.26
N ARG A 33 -6.88 -18.34 -2.75
CA ARG A 33 -7.53 -19.41 -1.97
C ARG A 33 -6.70 -19.87 -0.76
N TRP A 34 -5.38 -19.65 -0.80
CA TRP A 34 -4.48 -20.00 0.29
C TRP A 34 -4.75 -19.18 1.57
N LEU A 35 -5.37 -18.01 1.47
CA LEU A 35 -5.72 -17.19 2.63
C LEU A 35 -6.71 -17.92 3.55
N GLU A 36 -7.76 -18.53 2.98
CA GLU A 36 -8.73 -19.31 3.75
C GLU A 36 -8.08 -20.56 4.37
N GLN A 37 -7.12 -21.17 3.68
CA GLN A 37 -6.36 -22.33 4.20
C GLN A 37 -5.48 -21.96 5.40
N LEU A 38 -5.01 -20.71 5.46
CA LEU A 38 -4.28 -20.16 6.61
C LEU A 38 -5.20 -19.55 7.68
N GLY A 39 -6.52 -19.65 7.52
CA GLY A 39 -7.50 -19.20 8.50
C GLY A 39 -7.90 -17.73 8.40
N PHE A 40 -7.61 -17.06 7.27
CA PHE A 40 -8.12 -15.70 7.01
C PHE A 40 -9.54 -15.77 6.43
N TYR A 41 -10.52 -15.28 7.18
CA TYR A 41 -11.91 -15.18 6.74
C TYR A 41 -12.40 -13.73 6.68
N VAL A 42 -13.44 -13.52 5.86
CA VAL A 42 -14.10 -12.22 5.74
C VAL A 42 -14.71 -11.80 7.08
N GLY A 43 -14.56 -10.52 7.43
CA GLY A 43 -15.09 -9.96 8.67
C GLY A 43 -14.21 -10.16 9.91
N GLN A 44 -13.08 -10.85 9.78
CA GLN A 44 -12.09 -10.95 10.86
C GLN A 44 -11.12 -9.78 10.85
N ALA A 45 -10.79 -9.30 12.06
CA ALA A 45 -9.70 -8.35 12.23
C ALA A 45 -8.36 -9.07 12.09
N VAL A 46 -7.42 -8.42 11.39
CA VAL A 46 -6.05 -8.90 11.20
C VAL A 46 -5.10 -7.86 11.76
N VAL A 47 -4.06 -8.31 12.46
CA VAL A 47 -3.06 -7.41 13.05
C VAL A 47 -1.87 -7.34 12.12
N VAL A 48 -1.57 -6.15 11.61
CA VAL A 48 -0.37 -5.91 10.81
C VAL A 48 0.71 -5.27 11.69
N LYS A 49 1.91 -5.85 11.69
CA LYS A 49 3.06 -5.37 12.43
C LYS A 49 4.19 -4.98 11.49
N ILE A 50 5.03 -4.06 11.96
CA ILE A 50 6.28 -3.72 11.28
C ILE A 50 7.44 -4.34 12.04
N GLU A 51 8.16 -5.24 11.37
CA GLU A 51 9.37 -5.86 11.92
C GLU A 51 10.49 -5.77 10.91
N ARG A 52 11.64 -5.19 11.30
CA ARG A 52 12.85 -5.08 10.45
C ARG A 52 12.55 -4.61 9.02
N ASN A 53 11.74 -3.55 8.88
CA ASN A 53 11.29 -2.97 7.61
C ASN A 53 10.40 -3.89 6.75
N LYS A 54 9.75 -4.89 7.36
CA LYS A 54 8.78 -5.78 6.71
C LYS A 54 7.41 -5.63 7.36
N LEU A 55 6.37 -5.67 6.55
CA LEU A 55 5.00 -5.86 7.01
C LEU A 55 4.81 -7.36 7.30
N ILE A 56 4.48 -7.67 8.54
CA ILE A 56 4.11 -9.02 8.98
C ILE A 56 2.62 -9.00 9.29
N ILE A 57 1.89 -9.95 8.73
CA ILE A 57 0.44 -10.13 8.87
C ILE A 57 0.22 -11.33 9.80
#